data_AF-A0A847PY68-F1
#
_entry.id   AF-A0A847PY68-F1
#
_cell.length_a   1.000
_cell.length_b   1.000
_cell.length_c   1.000
_cell.angle_alpha   90.00
_cell.angle_beta   90.00
_cell.angle_gamma   90.00
#
_symmetry.space_group_name_H-M   'P 1'
#
loop_
_entity.id
_entity.type
_entity.pdbx_description
1 polymer ?
#
loop_
_entity_poly.entity_id
_entity_poly.type
_entity_poly.pdbx_seq_one_letter_code
_entity_poly.pdbx_strand_id
1 'polypeptide(L)'
;YESEKMHTLIRYEIKAESIIPLRAIKRKKIKGNYRKLLYSTFDEIRYNKRNIIETTFSVVKRKFREVLRARKFYNQVKEVKAKLIVYNINKK
;
A
#
# COMPACT_ATOMS: atom_id res chain seq x y z
N TYR A 1 1.86 -5.74 -9.52
CA TYR A 1 1.07 -4.58 -9.09
C TYR A 1 0.52 -3.78 -10.25
N GLU A 2 1.36 -3.30 -11.17
CA GLU A 2 0.96 -2.41 -12.28
C GLU A 2 0.26 -3.13 -13.46
N SER A 3 -0.11 -4.40 -13.35
CA SER A 3 -0.75 -5.11 -14.47
C SER A 3 -2.19 -4.63 -14.65
N GLU A 4 -2.65 -4.56 -15.91
CA GLU A 4 -4.01 -4.13 -16.22
C GLU A 4 -5.06 -4.96 -15.46
N LYS A 5 -4.85 -6.29 -15.40
CA LYS A 5 -5.70 -7.21 -14.63
C LYS A 5 -5.84 -6.82 -13.16
N MET A 6 -4.79 -6.31 -12.53
CA MET A 6 -4.86 -5.86 -11.13
C MET A 6 -5.66 -4.57 -10.99
N HIS A 7 -5.51 -3.62 -11.93
CA HIS A 7 -6.34 -2.42 -11.93
C HIS A 7 -7.82 -2.75 -12.13
N THR A 8 -8.13 -3.71 -13.00
CA THR A 8 -9.48 -4.25 -13.19
C THR A 8 -10.00 -4.85 -11.89
N LEU A 9 -9.26 -5.79 -11.28
CA LEU A 9 -9.65 -6.44 -10.02
C LEU A 9 -9.96 -5.43 -8.92
N ILE A 10 -9.07 -4.45 -8.71
CA ILE A 10 -9.20 -3.45 -7.64
C ILE A 10 -10.43 -2.56 -7.87
N ARG A 11 -10.69 -2.13 -9.10
CA ARG A 11 -11.81 -1.22 -9.40
C ARG A 11 -13.15 -1.95 -9.44
N TYR A 12 -13.20 -3.16 -9.96
CA TYR A 12 -14.47 -3.89 -10.16
C TYR A 12 -14.87 -4.73 -8.94
N GLU A 13 -13.94 -5.54 -8.39
CA GLU A 13 -14.27 -6.43 -7.28
C GLU A 13 -14.14 -5.72 -5.93
N ILE A 14 -13.01 -5.07 -5.70
CA ILE A 14 -12.70 -4.41 -4.42
C ILE A 14 -13.40 -3.05 -4.32
N LYS A 15 -13.87 -2.49 -5.45
CA LYS A 15 -14.50 -1.15 -5.56
C LYS A 15 -13.64 -0.05 -4.95
N ALA A 16 -12.32 -0.16 -5.13
CA ALA A 16 -11.36 0.79 -4.60
C ALA A 16 -10.59 1.52 -5.70
N GLU A 17 -10.01 2.67 -5.35
CA GLU A 17 -9.09 3.39 -6.21
C GLU A 17 -7.68 2.80 -6.13
N SER A 18 -7.01 2.65 -7.27
CA SER A 18 -5.60 2.26 -7.33
C SER A 18 -4.73 3.45 -7.74
N ILE A 19 -3.79 3.82 -6.88
CA ILE A 19 -2.76 4.84 -7.14
C ILE A 19 -1.41 4.12 -7.19
N ILE A 20 -1.13 3.51 -8.33
CA ILE A 20 0.08 2.72 -8.57
C ILE A 20 0.84 3.40 -9.70
N PRO A 21 2.03 4.00 -9.46
CA PRO A 21 2.75 4.69 -10.51
C PRO A 21 3.12 3.69 -11.61
N LEU A 22 3.09 4.19 -12.84
CA LEU A 22 3.64 3.44 -13.95
C LEU A 22 5.16 3.52 -13.88
N ARG A 23 5.82 2.37 -14.03
CA ARG A 23 7.28 2.35 -14.02
C ARG A 23 7.82 3.10 -15.24
N ALA A 24 8.77 4.00 -15.02
CA ALA A 24 9.49 4.73 -16.07
C ALA A 24 10.42 3.78 -16.85
N ILE A 25 9.83 2.94 -17.69
CA ILE A 25 10.55 2.06 -18.62
C ILE A 25 10.56 2.77 -19.97
N LYS A 26 11.70 2.77 -20.68
CA LYS A 26 11.80 3.23 -22.08
C LYS A 26 10.91 2.35 -22.98
N ARG A 27 9.62 2.65 -23.04
CA ARG A 27 8.64 1.97 -23.88
C ARG A 27 8.11 2.95 -24.92
N LYS A 28 7.98 2.49 -26.16
CA LYS A 28 7.38 3.30 -27.24
C LYS A 28 5.89 3.62 -27.01
N LYS A 29 5.15 2.77 -26.28
CA LYS A 29 3.71 2.95 -26.02
C LYS A 29 3.24 2.26 -24.74
N ILE A 30 2.30 2.88 -24.03
CA ILE A 30 1.62 2.28 -22.88
C ILE A 30 0.41 1.45 -23.38
N LYS A 31 0.38 0.16 -23.01
CA LYS A 31 -0.75 -0.74 -23.25
C LYS A 31 -1.63 -0.84 -22.00
N GLY A 32 -2.94 -1.04 -22.18
CA GLY A 32 -3.95 -1.08 -21.12
C GLY A 32 -4.73 0.22 -21.00
N ASN A 33 -6.04 0.13 -20.79
CA ASN A 33 -6.92 1.29 -20.69
C ASN A 33 -6.72 2.00 -19.36
N TYR A 34 -6.75 1.27 -18.25
CA TYR A 34 -6.50 1.82 -16.92
C TYR A 34 -5.08 2.31 -16.76
N ARG A 35 -4.11 1.62 -17.35
CA ARG A 35 -2.72 2.11 -17.36
C ARG A 35 -2.60 3.43 -18.10
N LYS A 36 -3.22 3.61 -19.27
CA LYS A 36 -3.22 4.92 -19.97
C LYS A 36 -3.91 6.00 -19.16
N LEU A 37 -5.08 5.71 -18.60
CA LEU A 37 -5.82 6.65 -17.75
C LEU A 37 -4.97 7.11 -16.57
N LEU A 38 -4.33 6.16 -15.91
CA LEU A 38 -3.50 6.41 -14.74
C LEU A 38 -2.23 7.18 -15.10
N TYR A 39 -1.67 7.01 -16.31
CA TYR A 39 -0.60 7.88 -16.82
C TYR A 39 -1.05 9.33 -16.97
N SER A 40 -2.24 9.53 -17.55
CA SER A 40 -2.74 10.89 -17.84
C SER A 40 -3.22 11.64 -16.59
N THR A 41 -3.76 10.93 -15.60
CA THR A 41 -4.40 11.54 -14.42
C THR A 41 -3.70 11.14 -13.13
N PHE A 42 -2.39 10.91 -13.16
CA PHE A 42 -1.66 10.48 -11.97
C PHE A 42 -1.59 11.62 -10.94
N ASP A 43 -2.16 11.40 -9.76
CA ASP A 43 -2.03 12.31 -8.64
C ASP A 43 -0.75 12.00 -7.85
N GLU A 44 0.33 12.68 -8.25
CA GLU A 44 1.65 12.54 -7.61
C GLU A 44 1.64 13.04 -6.17
N ILE A 45 0.86 14.08 -5.85
CA ILE A 45 0.77 14.65 -4.49
C ILE A 45 0.17 13.61 -3.54
N ARG A 46 -0.93 12.95 -3.94
CA ARG A 46 -1.55 11.89 -3.16
C ARG A 46 -0.64 10.65 -3.07
N TYR A 47 0.09 10.33 -4.13
CA TYR A 47 1.07 9.24 -4.08
C TYR A 47 2.21 9.51 -3.09
N ASN A 48 2.75 10.72 -3.07
CA ASN A 48 3.86 11.11 -2.20
C ASN A 48 3.52 11.01 -0.70
N LYS A 49 2.25 11.19 -0.33
CA LYS A 49 1.77 10.99 1.05
C LYS A 49 1.92 9.55 1.54
N ARG A 50 2.09 8.56 0.65
CA ARG A 50 2.33 7.15 1.00
C ARG A 50 3.63 6.97 1.78
N ASN A 51 4.66 7.78 1.53
CA ASN A 51 5.94 7.71 2.24
C ASN A 51 5.75 7.89 3.76
N ILE A 52 4.78 8.70 4.19
CA ILE A 52 4.46 8.91 5.61
C ILE A 52 4.00 7.60 6.26
N ILE A 53 3.11 6.88 5.58
CA ILE A 53 2.56 5.61 6.03
C ILE A 53 3.66 4.54 6.05
N GLU A 54 4.46 4.43 4.99
CA GLU A 54 5.57 3.47 4.92
C GLU A 54 6.62 3.72 5.99
N THR A 55 6.97 4.99 6.22
CA THR A 55 7.89 5.39 7.29
C THR A 55 7.32 5.01 8.66
N THR A 56 6.04 5.29 8.89
CA THR A 56 5.37 4.93 10.14
C THR A 56 5.41 3.43 10.37
N PHE A 57 5.06 2.62 9.37
CA PHE A 57 5.15 1.16 9.47
C PHE A 57 6.59 0.67 9.68
N SER A 58 7.58 1.27 9.01
CA SER A 58 8.99 0.94 9.21
C SER A 58 9.43 1.20 10.66
N VAL A 59 9.04 2.32 11.25
CA VAL A 59 9.33 2.64 12.65
C VAL A 59 8.64 1.66 13.60
N VAL A 60 7.36 1.36 13.38
CA VAL A 60 6.60 0.37 14.18
C VAL A 60 7.29 -0.98 14.15
N LYS A 61 7.66 -1.48 12.97
CA LYS A 61 8.35 -2.77 12.81
C LYS A 61 9.71 -2.80 13.50
N ARG A 62 10.48 -1.71 13.44
CA ARG A 62 11.76 -1.60 14.16
C ARG A 62 11.56 -1.60 15.68
N LYS A 63 10.55 -0.89 16.19
CA LYS A 63 10.28 -0.78 17.65
C LYS A 63 9.74 -2.08 18.25
N PHE A 64 8.85 -2.79 17.55
CA PHE A 64 8.16 -3.99 18.08
C PHE A 64 8.63 -5.31 17.48
N ARG A 65 9.71 -5.27 16.68
CA ARG A 65 10.23 -6.40 15.86
C ARG A 65 9.23 -6.84 14.78
N GLU A 66 9.77 -7.38 13.69
CA GLU A 66 8.98 -7.81 12.54
C GLU A 66 8.21 -9.12 12.78
N VAL A 67 8.70 -9.97 13.69
CA VAL A 67 8.11 -11.29 13.94
C VAL A 67 6.80 -11.17 14.73
N LEU A 68 5.78 -11.88 14.24
CA LEU A 68 4.55 -12.15 14.98
C LEU A 68 4.70 -13.45 15.76
N ARG A 69 4.42 -13.42 17.06
CA ARG A 69 4.53 -14.60 17.93
C ARG A 69 3.30 -15.50 17.85
N ALA A 70 2.14 -14.93 17.51
CA ALA A 70 0.90 -15.68 17.41
C ALA A 70 0.93 -16.69 16.24
N ARG A 71 0.49 -17.94 16.50
CA ARG A 71 0.39 -18.99 15.48
C ARG A 71 -0.92 -18.97 14.69
N LYS A 72 -2.04 -18.64 15.35
CA LYS A 72 -3.37 -18.56 14.70
C LYS A 72 -3.56 -17.21 14.02
N PHE A 73 -4.06 -17.19 12.79
CA PHE A 73 -4.29 -15.97 12.01
C PHE A 73 -5.09 -14.90 12.76
N TYR A 74 -6.20 -15.28 13.41
CA TYR A 74 -7.01 -14.36 14.19
C TYR A 74 -6.21 -13.68 15.33
N ASN A 75 -5.30 -14.41 15.96
CA ASN A 75 -4.44 -13.86 17.01
C ASN A 75 -3.30 -13.01 16.43
N GLN A 76 -2.79 -13.33 15.24
CA GLN A 76 -1.83 -12.48 14.52
C GLN A 76 -2.43 -11.11 14.19
N VAL A 77 -3.69 -11.09 13.73
CA VAL A 77 -4.41 -9.83 13.48
C VAL A 77 -4.54 -9.01 14.77
N LYS A 78 -4.87 -9.64 15.90
CA LYS A 78 -4.92 -8.98 17.21
C LYS A 78 -3.56 -8.43 17.63
N GLU A 79 -2.50 -9.20 17.45
CA GLU A 79 -1.13 -8.80 17.78
C GLU A 79 -0.70 -7.55 17.00
N VAL A 80 -0.95 -7.52 15.68
CA VAL A 80 -0.66 -6.35 14.83
C VAL A 80 -1.44 -5.12 15.30
N LYS A 81 -2.75 -5.28 15.57
CA LYS A 81 -3.59 -4.18 16.07
C LYS A 81 -3.07 -3.63 17.40
N ALA A 82 -2.72 -4.51 18.34
CA ALA A 82 -2.16 -4.11 19.63
C ALA A 82 -0.84 -3.34 19.47
N LYS A 83 0.09 -3.81 18.63
CA LYS A 83 1.36 -3.11 18.34
C LYS A 83 1.11 -1.69 17.80
N LEU A 84 0.14 -1.52 16.90
CA LEU A 84 -0.22 -0.19 16.35
C LEU A 84 -0.84 0.73 17.40
N ILE A 85 -1.73 0.21 18.25
CA ILE A 85 -2.35 1.00 19.34
C ILE A 85 -1.28 1.45 20.34
N VAL A 86 -0.42 0.53 20.79
CA VAL A 86 0.67 0.83 21.73
C VAL A 86 1.64 1.86 21.14
N TYR A 87 1.96 1.75 19.84
CA TYR A 87 2.78 2.75 19.16
C TYR A 87 2.16 4.15 19.22
N ASN A 88 0.86 4.26 18.91
CA ASN A 88 0.17 5.55 18.90
C ASN A 88 0.02 6.15 20.30
N ILE A 89 -0.20 5.32 21.34
CA ILE A 89 -0.25 5.79 22.73
C ILE A 89 1.13 6.30 23.18
N ASN A 90 2.19 5.53 22.91
CA ASN A 90 3.58 5.86 23.27
C ASN A 90 4.25 6.84 22.28
N LYS A 91 3.46 7.54 21.45
CA LYS A 91 3.94 8.63 20.59
C LYS A 91 3.62 10.00 21.22
N LYS A 92 2.70 10.05 22.19
CA LYS A 92 2.53 11.20 23.09
C LYS A 92 3.73 11.31 24.01
#